data_AF-A0A3M6ACI2-F1
#
_entry.id   AF-A0A3M6ACI2-F1
#
_cell.length_a   1.000
_cell.length_b   1.000
_cell.length_c   1.000
_cell.angle_alpha   90.00
_cell.angle_beta   90.00
_cell.angle_gamma   90.00
#
_symmetry.space_group_name_H-M   'P 1'
#
loop_
_entity.id
_entity.type
_entity.pdbx_description
1 polymer ?
#
loop_
_entity_poly.entity_id
_entity_poly.type
_entity_poly.pdbx_seq_one_letter_code
_entity_poly.pdbx_strand_id
1 'polypeptide(L)'
;MPNPGWTTAARSSPRRALWEQLEISDHNRRLLDLIGSLRHSADYRNTANRAALQERVWRVLGAVSQDPQLGMTLSAIAEEPLRLFRDNNTCPDGILLEFNQMEVMVFIRQSLHDVVPEQRGALLYRLTTRLYRLSELDAAAREQTGSRDEAEVRLAYRIHWASALDLPVPPEGMLYQAHAAIRPGEFDTALLRVQSGEQGEPFLRFAEQQDYWINYLRETHAGRFDALEHLYRTDLTRLTDEFEQRNISLDNPEYEKRIREFEASFKAQQTMLIRELTNAEGLEHH
;
A
#
# COMPACT_ATOMS: atom_id res chain seq x y z
N MET A 1 5.31 29.85 11.62
CA MET A 1 4.25 30.74 11.10
C MET A 1 3.34 29.91 10.23
N PRO A 2 2.01 30.02 10.35
CA PRO A 2 1.08 29.20 9.58
C PRO A 2 1.33 29.47 8.09
N ASN A 3 1.46 28.40 7.30
CA ASN A 3 1.85 28.48 5.90
C ASN A 3 0.71 29.14 5.09
N PRO A 4 0.88 30.37 4.56
CA PRO A 4 -0.23 31.18 4.06
C PRO A 4 -0.90 30.60 2.80
N GLY A 5 -0.26 29.69 2.07
CA GLY A 5 -0.82 29.11 0.85
C GLY A 5 -2.04 28.20 1.07
N TRP A 6 -2.02 27.40 2.14
CA TRP A 6 -3.10 26.44 2.45
C TRP A 6 -4.17 27.03 3.36
N THR A 7 -3.81 28.02 4.20
CA THR A 7 -4.76 28.73 5.08
C THR A 7 -5.63 29.73 4.33
N THR A 8 -5.15 30.33 3.23
CA THR A 8 -5.99 31.18 2.36
C THR A 8 -7.07 30.38 1.62
N ALA A 9 -6.85 29.08 1.39
CA ALA A 9 -7.84 28.14 0.88
C ALA A 9 -8.82 27.65 1.98
N ALA A 10 -8.47 27.81 3.25
CA ALA A 10 -9.30 27.46 4.41
C ALA A 10 -10.36 28.55 4.74
N ARG A 11 -11.00 29.16 3.74
CA ARG A 11 -12.05 30.20 3.95
C ARG A 11 -13.31 29.67 4.66
N SER A 12 -13.41 28.36 4.88
CA SER A 12 -14.46 27.73 5.70
C SER A 12 -13.99 27.54 7.14
N SER A 13 -14.75 28.05 8.11
CA SER A 13 -14.48 27.91 9.57
C SER A 13 -14.09 26.48 10.03
N PRO A 14 -14.66 25.39 9.50
CA PRO A 14 -14.29 24.02 9.90
C PRO A 14 -12.86 23.60 9.52
N ARG A 15 -12.42 23.90 8.29
CA ARG A 15 -11.06 23.57 7.80
C ARG A 15 -9.97 24.31 8.59
N ARG A 16 -10.26 25.54 9.00
CA ARG A 16 -9.35 26.33 9.83
C ARG A 16 -9.20 25.72 11.23
N ALA A 17 -10.31 25.38 11.89
CA ALA A 17 -10.27 24.73 13.19
C ALA A 17 -9.52 23.39 13.15
N LEU A 18 -9.73 22.61 12.08
CA LEU A 18 -9.02 21.36 11.84
C LEU A 18 -7.51 21.56 11.73
N TRP A 19 -7.08 22.55 10.94
CA TRP A 19 -5.66 22.88 10.81
C TRP A 19 -5.04 23.30 12.14
N GLU A 20 -5.70 24.20 12.88
CA GLU A 20 -5.23 24.68 14.19
C GLU A 20 -5.10 23.51 15.18
N GLN A 21 -6.05 22.58 15.20
CA GLN A 21 -5.98 21.35 16.02
C GLN A 21 -4.76 20.49 15.66
N LEU A 22 -4.50 20.29 14.36
CA LEU A 22 -3.38 19.48 13.90
C LEU A 22 -2.02 20.14 14.14
N GLU A 23 -1.95 21.47 14.09
CA GLU A 23 -0.73 22.25 14.33
C GLU A 23 -0.31 22.26 15.80
N ILE A 24 -1.26 22.15 16.75
CA ILE A 24 -0.95 22.01 18.19
C ILE A 24 -0.21 20.69 18.48
N SER A 25 -0.47 19.66 17.68
CA SER A 25 0.15 18.35 17.87
C SER A 25 1.51 18.30 17.17
N ASP A 26 2.60 18.34 17.93
CA ASP A 26 3.97 18.22 17.40
C ASP A 26 4.17 16.98 16.51
N HIS A 27 3.39 15.92 16.77
CA HIS A 27 3.39 14.68 16.00
C HIS A 27 3.03 14.86 14.52
N ASN A 28 2.29 15.90 14.12
CA ASN A 28 1.90 16.13 12.73
C ASN A 28 2.83 17.08 11.97
N ARG A 29 3.85 17.62 12.65
CA ARG A 29 4.65 18.74 12.11
C ARG A 29 5.31 18.43 10.78
N ARG A 30 5.89 17.23 10.62
CA ARG A 30 6.56 16.84 9.37
C ARG A 30 5.55 16.60 8.24
N LEU A 31 4.39 16.03 8.53
CA LEU A 31 3.30 15.93 7.56
C LEU A 31 2.86 17.33 7.07
N LEU A 32 2.66 18.27 7.99
CA LEU A 32 2.27 19.65 7.66
C LEU A 32 3.36 20.38 6.86
N ASP A 33 4.64 20.15 7.18
CA ASP A 33 5.77 20.67 6.41
C ASP A 33 5.81 20.10 4.99
N LEU A 34 5.54 18.79 4.81
CA LEU A 34 5.48 18.14 3.50
C LEU A 34 4.31 18.67 2.66
N ILE A 35 3.13 18.80 3.25
CA ILE A 35 1.98 19.47 2.62
C ILE A 35 2.34 20.91 2.26
N GLY A 36 3.08 21.59 3.13
CA GLY A 36 3.62 22.92 2.85
C GLY A 36 4.47 22.97 1.58
N SER A 37 5.31 21.96 1.36
CA SER A 37 6.20 21.83 0.19
C SER A 37 5.44 21.54 -1.11
N LEU A 38 4.23 20.98 -1.06
CA LEU A 38 3.40 20.74 -2.26
C LEU A 38 3.06 22.02 -3.03
N ARG A 39 3.23 23.20 -2.44
CA ARG A 39 3.13 24.48 -3.18
C ARG A 39 4.10 24.59 -4.38
N HIS A 40 5.16 23.78 -4.36
CA HIS A 40 6.16 23.73 -5.41
C HIS A 40 5.81 22.73 -6.52
N SER A 41 4.77 21.89 -6.37
CA SER A 41 4.35 20.86 -7.31
C SER A 41 3.56 21.41 -8.52
N ALA A 42 3.34 20.55 -9.52
CA ALA A 42 2.60 20.86 -10.74
C ALA A 42 1.18 21.27 -10.46
N ASP A 43 0.53 20.41 -9.68
CA ASP A 43 -0.88 20.53 -9.38
C ASP A 43 -1.16 21.84 -8.65
N TYR A 44 -0.23 22.33 -7.82
CA TYR A 44 -0.40 23.64 -7.18
C TYR A 44 -0.11 24.81 -8.13
N ARG A 45 0.89 24.71 -9.02
CA ARG A 45 1.22 25.79 -9.96
C ARG A 45 0.17 25.94 -11.05
N ASN A 46 -0.42 24.85 -11.51
CA ASN A 46 -1.52 24.86 -12.47
C ASN A 46 -2.83 25.26 -11.79
N THR A 47 -3.39 26.40 -12.20
CA THR A 47 -4.64 26.91 -11.62
C THR A 47 -5.82 25.97 -11.82
N ALA A 48 -5.83 25.16 -12.88
CA ALA A 48 -6.87 24.17 -13.13
C ALA A 48 -6.86 23.01 -12.13
N ASN A 49 -5.66 22.56 -11.71
CA ASN A 49 -5.50 21.39 -10.81
C ASN A 49 -5.43 21.78 -9.33
N ARG A 50 -5.16 23.07 -9.02
CA ARG A 50 -4.94 23.54 -7.65
C ARG A 50 -6.09 23.23 -6.71
N ALA A 51 -7.34 23.41 -7.18
CA ALA A 51 -8.53 23.15 -6.37
C ALA A 51 -8.64 21.66 -6.00
N ALA A 52 -8.37 20.77 -6.95
CA ALA A 52 -8.43 19.34 -6.73
C ALA A 52 -7.31 18.84 -5.81
N LEU A 53 -6.09 19.38 -5.94
CA LEU A 53 -5.00 19.13 -4.97
C LEU A 53 -5.38 19.59 -3.55
N GLN A 54 -6.06 20.73 -3.42
CA GLN A 54 -6.55 21.18 -2.11
C GLN A 54 -7.53 20.19 -1.50
N GLU A 55 -8.50 19.68 -2.27
CA GLU A 55 -9.44 18.67 -1.79
C GLU A 55 -8.74 17.37 -1.37
N ARG A 56 -7.72 16.94 -2.13
CA ARG A 56 -6.86 15.80 -1.79
C ARG A 56 -6.13 16.00 -0.46
N VAL A 57 -5.49 17.16 -0.27
CA VAL A 57 -4.84 17.53 1.00
C VAL A 57 -5.84 17.50 2.16
N TRP A 58 -7.03 18.08 1.99
CA TRP A 58 -8.04 18.09 3.05
C TRP A 58 -8.59 16.70 3.37
N ARG A 59 -8.65 15.78 2.40
CA ARG A 59 -9.01 14.38 2.65
C ARG A 59 -7.99 13.70 3.56
N VAL A 60 -6.69 13.90 3.31
CA VAL A 60 -5.62 13.36 4.16
C VAL A 60 -5.67 13.96 5.56
N LEU A 61 -5.79 15.29 5.67
CA LEU A 61 -5.89 15.97 6.98
C LEU A 61 -7.13 15.55 7.76
N GLY A 62 -8.26 15.38 7.08
CA GLY A 62 -9.50 14.86 7.68
C GLY A 62 -9.30 13.47 8.27
N ALA A 63 -8.67 12.55 7.52
CA ALA A 63 -8.40 11.19 8.00
C ALA A 63 -7.45 11.20 9.22
N VAL A 64 -6.39 12.00 9.18
CA VAL A 64 -5.44 12.15 10.28
C VAL A 64 -6.10 12.72 11.55
N SER A 65 -7.09 13.60 11.40
CA SER A 65 -7.79 14.16 12.56
C SER A 65 -8.68 13.14 13.28
N GLN A 66 -9.17 12.14 12.56
CA GLN A 66 -9.97 11.05 13.13
C GLN A 66 -9.08 9.93 13.67
N ASP A 67 -7.82 9.89 13.23
CA ASP A 67 -6.87 8.83 13.55
C ASP A 67 -5.47 9.39 13.87
N PRO A 68 -5.20 9.68 15.15
CA PRO A 68 -3.89 10.23 15.56
C PRO A 68 -2.71 9.30 15.25
N GLN A 69 -2.92 7.97 15.23
CA GLN A 69 -1.88 7.01 14.92
C GLN A 69 -1.48 7.10 13.44
N LEU A 70 -2.46 7.27 12.54
CA LEU A 70 -2.20 7.56 11.13
C LEU A 70 -1.38 8.84 10.98
N GLY A 71 -1.71 9.90 11.73
CA GLY A 71 -0.94 11.15 11.75
C GLY A 71 0.54 10.95 12.09
N MET A 72 0.82 10.18 13.15
CA MET A 72 2.19 9.83 13.55
C MET A 72 2.91 9.05 12.46
N THR A 73 2.26 8.05 11.86
CA THR A 73 2.84 7.24 10.77
C THR A 73 3.17 8.11 9.55
N LEU A 74 2.24 8.93 9.07
CA LEU A 74 2.47 9.79 7.91
C LEU A 74 3.56 10.83 8.18
N SER A 75 3.62 11.37 9.40
CA SER A 75 4.67 12.31 9.81
C SER A 75 6.05 11.67 9.90
N ALA A 76 6.14 10.40 10.31
CA ALA A 76 7.39 9.64 10.27
C ALA A 76 7.86 9.40 8.82
N ILE A 77 6.94 9.01 7.93
CA ILE A 77 7.23 8.81 6.50
C ILE A 77 7.65 10.13 5.83
N ALA A 78 7.10 11.26 6.25
CA ALA A 78 7.45 12.58 5.72
C ALA A 78 8.90 13.02 6.00
N GLU A 79 9.59 12.41 6.97
CA GLU A 79 10.90 12.86 7.44
C GLU A 79 11.98 12.82 6.36
N GLU A 80 12.16 11.66 5.71
CA GLU A 80 13.20 11.50 4.70
C GLU A 80 12.94 12.34 3.44
N PRO A 81 11.73 12.33 2.83
CA PRO A 81 11.43 13.17 1.68
C PRO A 81 11.68 14.66 1.94
N LEU A 82 11.32 15.15 3.12
CA LEU A 82 11.57 16.53 3.51
C LEU A 82 13.06 16.84 3.64
N ARG A 83 13.85 15.92 4.20
CA ARG A 83 15.30 16.08 4.29
C ARG A 83 15.91 16.19 2.89
N LEU A 84 15.57 15.25 2.00
CA LEU A 84 16.04 15.25 0.62
C LEU A 84 15.63 16.54 -0.11
N PHE A 85 14.41 17.03 0.13
CA PHE A 85 13.92 18.26 -0.52
C PHE A 85 14.65 19.51 -0.05
N ARG A 86 14.93 19.62 1.25
CA ARG A 86 15.72 20.74 1.80
C ARG A 86 17.17 20.72 1.31
N ASP A 87 17.72 19.53 1.11
CA ASP A 87 19.08 19.34 0.60
C ASP A 87 19.18 19.44 -0.94
N ASN A 88 18.07 19.78 -1.64
CA ASN A 88 17.95 19.77 -3.11
C ASN A 88 18.28 18.42 -3.76
N ASN A 89 18.15 17.33 -3.01
CA ASN A 89 18.38 15.96 -3.45
C ASN A 89 17.09 15.25 -3.92
N THR A 90 15.94 15.94 -3.90
CA THR A 90 14.72 15.48 -4.58
C THR A 90 14.01 16.64 -5.25
N CYS A 91 13.31 16.35 -6.33
CA CYS A 91 12.54 17.31 -7.10
C CYS A 91 11.16 17.57 -6.45
N PRO A 92 10.46 18.65 -6.84
CA PRO A 92 9.07 18.87 -6.40
C PRO A 92 8.10 17.74 -6.78
N ASP A 93 8.36 17.03 -7.87
CA ASP A 93 7.59 15.86 -8.30
C ASP A 93 7.84 14.66 -7.37
N GLY A 94 9.04 14.54 -6.78
CA GLY A 94 9.34 13.61 -5.69
C GLY A 94 8.45 13.84 -4.47
N ILE A 95 8.33 15.09 -4.00
CA ILE A 95 7.41 15.43 -2.89
C ILE A 95 5.94 15.12 -3.24
N LEU A 96 5.52 15.35 -4.49
CA LEU A 96 4.17 15.02 -4.95
C LEU A 96 3.92 13.50 -4.95
N LEU A 97 4.91 12.71 -5.39
CA LEU A 97 4.84 11.25 -5.39
C LEU A 97 4.74 10.71 -3.96
N GLU A 98 5.53 11.24 -3.03
CA GLU A 98 5.47 10.84 -1.62
C GLU A 98 4.14 11.22 -0.97
N PHE A 99 3.59 12.40 -1.30
CA PHE A 99 2.24 12.74 -0.88
C PHE A 99 1.21 11.77 -1.47
N ASN A 100 1.32 11.39 -2.74
CA ASN A 100 0.44 10.40 -3.35
C ASN A 100 0.54 9.01 -2.68
N GLN A 101 1.72 8.62 -2.20
CA GLN A 101 1.89 7.42 -1.38
C GLN A 101 1.12 7.53 -0.05
N MET A 102 1.15 8.69 0.61
CA MET A 102 0.35 8.94 1.82
C MET A 102 -1.15 8.88 1.55
N GLU A 103 -1.58 9.40 0.39
CA GLU A 103 -2.99 9.29 -0.03
C GLU A 103 -3.42 7.84 -0.21
N VAL A 104 -2.56 6.99 -0.78
CA VAL A 104 -2.83 5.54 -0.90
C VAL A 104 -2.97 4.91 0.49
N MET A 105 -2.14 5.28 1.47
CA MET A 105 -2.26 4.77 2.85
C MET A 105 -3.58 5.19 3.51
N VAL A 106 -3.99 6.45 3.33
CA VAL A 106 -5.30 6.95 3.78
C VAL A 106 -6.43 6.18 3.10
N PHE A 107 -6.33 5.97 1.78
CA PHE A 107 -7.31 5.22 1.00
C PHE A 107 -7.45 3.77 1.49
N ILE A 108 -6.33 3.08 1.76
CA ILE A 108 -6.35 1.72 2.34
C ILE A 108 -7.09 1.75 3.69
N ARG A 109 -6.70 2.66 4.59
CA ARG A 109 -7.30 2.72 5.93
C ARG A 109 -8.80 3.01 5.90
N GLN A 110 -9.25 3.88 5.00
CA GLN A 110 -10.66 4.16 4.77
C GLN A 110 -11.40 2.98 4.14
N SER A 111 -10.77 2.27 3.19
CA SER A 111 -11.37 1.11 2.53
C SER A 111 -11.57 -0.08 3.48
N LEU A 112 -10.82 -0.12 4.58
CA LEU A 112 -10.94 -1.14 5.63
C LEU A 112 -11.95 -0.76 6.73
N HIS A 113 -12.52 0.45 6.70
CA HIS A 113 -13.46 0.94 7.71
C HIS A 113 -14.93 0.74 7.26
N ASP A 114 -15.82 0.40 8.20
CA ASP A 114 -17.28 0.26 8.00
C ASP A 114 -17.71 -0.54 6.76
N VAL A 115 -17.06 -1.69 6.52
CA VAL A 115 -17.43 -2.57 5.40
C VAL A 115 -18.62 -3.45 5.78
N VAL A 116 -19.70 -3.35 5.01
CA VAL A 116 -20.88 -4.21 5.14
C VAL A 116 -20.48 -5.68 4.93
N PRO A 117 -20.83 -6.62 5.84
CA PRO A 117 -20.34 -7.99 5.80
C PRO A 117 -20.54 -8.68 4.44
N GLU A 118 -21.69 -8.48 3.81
CA GLU A 118 -22.08 -9.12 2.55
C GLU A 118 -21.24 -8.67 1.35
N GLN A 119 -20.61 -7.49 1.41
CA GLN A 119 -19.79 -6.95 0.32
C GLN A 119 -18.29 -7.00 0.62
N ARG A 120 -17.92 -7.54 1.80
CA ARG A 120 -16.56 -7.48 2.31
C ARG A 120 -15.56 -8.21 1.41
N GLY A 121 -15.89 -9.39 0.89
CA GLY A 121 -15.03 -10.14 -0.04
C GLY A 121 -14.71 -9.34 -1.30
N ALA A 122 -15.74 -8.97 -2.05
CA ALA A 122 -15.60 -8.20 -3.28
C ALA A 122 -14.84 -6.87 -3.09
N LEU A 123 -15.10 -6.13 -2.01
CA LEU A 123 -14.42 -4.88 -1.73
C LEU A 123 -12.93 -5.08 -1.40
N LEU A 124 -12.60 -6.06 -0.56
CA LEU A 124 -11.22 -6.36 -0.19
C LEU A 124 -10.44 -6.96 -1.36
N TYR A 125 -11.05 -7.84 -2.16
CA TYR A 125 -10.42 -8.37 -3.37
C TYR A 125 -10.11 -7.26 -4.38
N ARG A 126 -11.07 -6.35 -4.61
CA ARG A 126 -10.85 -5.18 -5.47
C ARG A 126 -9.75 -4.27 -4.91
N LEU A 127 -9.71 -4.06 -3.59
CA LEU A 127 -8.63 -3.31 -2.94
C LEU A 127 -7.27 -3.95 -3.20
N THR A 128 -7.13 -5.27 -2.96
CA THR A 128 -5.90 -6.02 -3.22
C THR A 128 -5.47 -5.94 -4.67
N THR A 129 -6.41 -6.06 -5.60
CA THR A 129 -6.15 -5.95 -7.05
C THR A 129 -5.63 -4.56 -7.43
N ARG A 130 -6.27 -3.49 -6.94
CA ARG A 130 -5.85 -2.11 -7.23
C ARG A 130 -4.46 -1.80 -6.66
N LEU A 131 -4.16 -2.29 -5.46
CA LEU A 131 -2.85 -2.12 -4.84
C LEU A 131 -1.76 -2.92 -5.56
N TYR A 132 -2.09 -4.14 -6.03
CA TYR A 132 -1.19 -4.93 -6.86
C TYR A 132 -0.82 -4.18 -8.14
N ARG A 133 -1.81 -3.67 -8.87
CA ARG A 133 -1.60 -2.92 -10.11
C ARG A 133 -0.72 -1.70 -9.90
N LEU A 134 -0.94 -0.95 -8.80
CA LEU A 134 -0.08 0.18 -8.44
C LEU A 134 1.35 -0.26 -8.14
N SER A 135 1.52 -1.32 -7.35
CA SER A 135 2.83 -1.84 -6.94
C SER A 135 3.65 -2.34 -8.13
N GLU A 136 3.04 -3.12 -9.02
CA GLU A 136 3.74 -3.62 -10.22
C GLU A 136 4.03 -2.52 -11.22
N LEU A 137 3.12 -1.55 -11.37
CA LEU A 137 3.36 -0.40 -12.24
C LEU A 137 4.54 0.43 -11.75
N ASP A 138 4.64 0.66 -10.43
CA ASP A 138 5.79 1.30 -9.82
C ASP A 138 7.08 0.49 -9.99
N ALA A 139 7.03 -0.83 -9.83
CA ALA A 139 8.19 -1.70 -10.05
C ALA A 139 8.67 -1.61 -11.50
N ALA A 140 7.75 -1.67 -12.47
CA ALA A 140 8.05 -1.50 -13.88
C ALA A 140 8.67 -0.13 -14.18
N ALA A 141 8.14 0.95 -13.58
CA ALA A 141 8.69 2.29 -13.71
C ALA A 141 10.13 2.38 -13.17
N ARG A 142 10.39 1.85 -11.96
CA ARG A 142 11.72 1.85 -11.34
C ARG A 142 12.76 1.10 -12.17
N GLU A 143 12.39 -0.06 -12.71
CA GLU A 143 13.27 -0.85 -13.56
C GLU A 143 13.63 -0.11 -14.86
N GLN A 144 12.71 0.72 -15.37
CA GLN A 144 12.96 1.51 -16.58
C GLN A 144 13.71 2.82 -16.29
N THR A 145 13.62 3.39 -15.09
CA THR A 145 14.19 4.71 -14.72
C THR A 145 15.55 4.98 -15.34
N GLY A 146 16.53 4.09 -15.16
CA GLY A 146 17.88 4.28 -15.69
C GLY A 146 18.52 5.54 -15.09
N SER A 147 18.92 6.49 -15.95
CA SER A 147 19.48 7.78 -15.52
C SER A 147 18.45 8.90 -15.35
N ARG A 148 17.16 8.61 -15.54
CA ARG A 148 16.06 9.58 -15.39
C ARG A 148 15.71 9.78 -13.91
N ASP A 149 14.96 10.82 -13.60
CA ASP A 149 14.42 11.01 -12.25
C ASP A 149 13.33 9.95 -11.99
N GLU A 150 13.50 9.14 -10.93
CA GLU A 150 12.55 8.07 -10.60
C GLU A 150 11.14 8.61 -10.33
N ALA A 151 11.03 9.77 -9.68
CA ALA A 151 9.74 10.32 -9.31
C ALA A 151 8.95 10.77 -10.55
N GLU A 152 9.62 11.40 -11.50
CA GLU A 152 9.02 11.81 -12.78
C GLU A 152 8.57 10.58 -13.60
N VAL A 153 9.39 9.52 -13.66
CA VAL A 153 9.03 8.29 -14.39
C VAL A 153 7.83 7.58 -13.72
N ARG A 154 7.85 7.41 -12.40
CA ARG A 154 6.74 6.76 -11.66
C ARG A 154 5.44 7.55 -11.78
N LEU A 155 5.48 8.87 -11.65
CA LEU A 155 4.30 9.72 -11.84
C LEU A 155 3.78 9.64 -13.29
N ALA A 156 4.66 9.66 -14.30
CA ALA A 156 4.25 9.50 -15.69
C ALA A 156 3.48 8.19 -15.93
N TYR A 157 3.98 7.08 -15.37
CA TYR A 157 3.32 5.77 -15.43
C TYR A 157 1.96 5.78 -14.74
N ARG A 158 1.90 6.27 -13.49
CA ARG A 158 0.66 6.35 -12.71
C ARG A 158 -0.40 7.20 -13.40
N ILE A 159 -0.02 8.35 -13.96
CA ILE A 159 -0.94 9.25 -14.69
C ILE A 159 -1.44 8.56 -15.96
N HIS A 160 -0.53 8.00 -16.76
CA HIS A 160 -0.89 7.42 -18.06
C HIS A 160 -1.84 6.23 -17.92
N TRP A 161 -1.59 5.35 -16.94
CA TRP A 161 -2.39 4.13 -16.74
C TRP A 161 -3.44 4.19 -15.64
N ALA A 162 -3.63 5.36 -15.00
CA ALA A 162 -4.61 5.57 -13.94
C ALA A 162 -5.99 4.97 -14.23
N SER A 163 -6.58 5.35 -15.37
CA SER A 163 -7.93 4.92 -15.75
C SER A 163 -7.96 3.46 -16.23
N ALA A 164 -6.96 3.03 -17.00
CA ALA A 164 -6.95 1.69 -17.59
C ALA A 164 -6.74 0.59 -16.53
N LEU A 165 -5.99 0.91 -15.46
CA LEU A 165 -5.70 -0.01 -14.37
C LEU A 165 -6.57 0.21 -13.12
N ASP A 166 -7.53 1.14 -13.14
CA ASP A 166 -8.31 1.53 -11.95
C ASP A 166 -7.41 1.80 -10.72
N LEU A 167 -6.32 2.58 -10.91
CA LEU A 167 -5.35 2.81 -9.84
C LEU A 167 -5.99 3.48 -8.62
N PRO A 168 -5.53 3.16 -7.40
CA PRO A 168 -5.97 3.87 -6.20
C PRO A 168 -5.35 5.27 -6.20
N VAL A 169 -6.20 6.26 -5.93
CA VAL A 169 -5.84 7.68 -5.80
C VAL A 169 -4.91 8.17 -6.93
N PRO A 170 -5.37 8.20 -8.18
CA PRO A 170 -4.51 8.56 -9.29
C PRO A 170 -4.05 10.03 -9.18
N PRO A 171 -2.76 10.32 -9.41
CA PRO A 171 -2.29 11.70 -9.54
C PRO A 171 -2.93 12.37 -10.77
N GLU A 172 -3.28 13.65 -10.65
CA GLU A 172 -3.99 14.39 -11.70
C GLU A 172 -3.05 15.09 -12.70
N GLY A 173 -1.79 15.31 -12.34
CA GLY A 173 -0.83 16.03 -13.18
C GLY A 173 0.62 15.88 -12.70
N MET A 174 1.55 16.38 -13.52
CA MET A 174 3.00 16.37 -13.28
C MET A 174 3.68 17.59 -13.90
N LEU A 175 4.74 18.14 -13.28
CA LEU A 175 5.41 19.36 -13.78
C LEU A 175 6.22 19.06 -15.02
N TYR A 176 6.90 17.93 -14.99
CA TYR A 176 7.99 17.63 -15.90
C TYR A 176 7.71 16.40 -16.74
N GLN A 177 6.52 16.34 -17.36
CA GLN A 177 6.15 15.22 -18.25
C GLN A 177 7.14 14.95 -19.37
N ALA A 178 7.78 16.00 -19.88
CA ALA A 178 8.82 15.85 -20.89
C ALA A 178 10.12 15.20 -20.34
N HIS A 179 10.45 15.39 -19.07
CA HIS A 179 11.71 14.89 -18.47
C HIS A 179 11.65 13.41 -18.09
N ALA A 180 10.44 12.87 -17.87
CA ALA A 180 10.24 11.42 -17.76
C ALA A 180 10.70 10.67 -19.03
N ALA A 181 10.80 11.35 -20.17
CA ALA A 181 11.42 10.87 -21.41
C ALA A 181 11.03 9.42 -21.74
N ILE A 182 9.73 9.14 -21.69
CA ILE A 182 9.17 7.79 -21.84
C ILE A 182 9.49 7.28 -23.25
N ARG A 183 10.11 6.10 -23.32
CA ARG A 183 10.54 5.49 -24.57
C ARG A 183 9.33 4.91 -25.31
N PRO A 184 9.38 4.81 -26.65
CA PRO A 184 8.34 4.12 -27.40
C PRO A 184 8.13 2.68 -26.89
N GLY A 185 6.87 2.32 -26.63
CA GLY A 185 6.48 0.99 -26.13
C GLY A 185 6.73 0.72 -24.63
N GLU A 186 7.35 1.67 -23.91
CA GLU A 186 7.63 1.53 -22.48
C GLU A 186 6.34 1.40 -21.64
N PHE A 187 5.34 2.23 -21.94
CA PHE A 187 4.03 2.14 -21.30
C PHE A 187 3.28 0.86 -21.63
N ASP A 188 3.23 0.45 -22.90
CA ASP A 188 2.52 -0.77 -23.33
C ASP A 188 3.12 -2.02 -22.67
N THR A 189 4.45 -2.07 -22.57
CA THR A 189 5.16 -3.17 -21.89
C THR A 189 4.79 -3.23 -20.41
N ALA A 190 4.69 -2.07 -19.75
CA ALA A 190 4.28 -2.00 -18.36
C ALA A 190 2.83 -2.45 -18.16
N LEU A 191 1.91 -2.04 -19.04
CA LEU A 191 0.51 -2.46 -19.01
C LEU A 191 0.39 -3.98 -19.15
N LEU A 192 1.05 -4.57 -20.15
CA LEU A 192 1.04 -6.01 -20.40
C LEU A 192 1.60 -6.80 -19.21
N ARG A 193 2.68 -6.29 -18.57
CA ARG A 193 3.24 -6.90 -17.36
C ARG A 193 2.22 -6.92 -16.23
N VAL A 194 1.59 -5.78 -15.94
CA VAL A 194 0.60 -5.68 -14.86
C VAL A 194 -0.56 -6.64 -15.12
N GLN A 195 -1.13 -6.63 -16.33
CA GLN A 195 -2.27 -7.48 -16.69
C GLN A 195 -1.93 -8.98 -16.65
N SER A 196 -0.76 -9.36 -17.15
CA SER A 196 -0.34 -10.77 -17.16
C SER A 196 -0.02 -11.27 -15.74
N GLY A 197 0.60 -10.42 -14.92
CA GLY A 197 0.93 -10.78 -13.55
C GLY A 197 -0.28 -10.84 -12.62
N GLU A 198 -1.31 -10.03 -12.90
CA GLU A 198 -2.60 -10.05 -12.18
C GLU A 198 -3.28 -11.42 -12.23
N GLN A 199 -3.12 -12.14 -13.35
CA GLN A 199 -3.76 -13.43 -13.60
C GLN A 199 -2.95 -14.63 -13.08
N GLY A 200 -1.84 -14.42 -12.36
CA GLY A 200 -0.91 -15.49 -12.05
C GLY A 200 -0.17 -15.34 -10.72
N GLU A 201 0.96 -16.04 -10.64
CA GLU A 201 1.80 -16.10 -9.43
C GLU A 201 2.22 -14.74 -8.85
N PRO A 202 2.49 -13.68 -9.65
CA PRO A 202 2.81 -12.37 -9.08
C PRO A 202 1.69 -11.79 -8.19
N PHE A 203 0.43 -11.87 -8.63
CA PHE A 203 -0.70 -11.41 -7.83
C PHE A 203 -0.89 -12.24 -6.56
N LEU A 204 -0.78 -13.57 -6.66
CA LEU A 204 -0.91 -14.46 -5.50
C LEU A 204 0.15 -14.15 -4.44
N ARG A 205 1.41 -13.99 -4.85
CA ARG A 205 2.50 -13.57 -3.94
C ARG A 205 2.24 -12.20 -3.30
N PHE A 206 1.63 -11.28 -4.03
CA PHE A 206 1.26 -9.98 -3.49
C PHE A 206 0.12 -10.08 -2.46
N ALA A 207 -0.93 -10.84 -2.78
CA ALA A 207 -2.08 -11.06 -1.91
C ALA A 207 -1.69 -11.74 -0.59
N GLU A 208 -0.73 -12.68 -0.62
CA GLU A 208 -0.16 -13.33 0.57
C GLU A 208 0.57 -12.38 1.54
N GLN A 209 0.89 -11.17 1.11
CA GLN A 209 1.53 -10.15 1.96
C GLN A 209 0.52 -9.16 2.54
N GLN A 210 -0.76 -9.29 2.21
CA GLN A 210 -1.80 -8.36 2.64
C GLN A 210 -2.51 -8.91 3.87
N ASP A 211 -2.14 -8.44 5.07
CA ASP A 211 -2.71 -8.93 6.34
C ASP A 211 -4.25 -8.81 6.38
N TYR A 212 -4.80 -7.70 5.88
CA TYR A 212 -6.26 -7.50 5.85
C TYR A 212 -6.97 -8.56 4.99
N TRP A 213 -6.33 -9.00 3.91
CA TRP A 213 -6.86 -10.00 2.99
C TRP A 213 -6.78 -11.39 3.62
N ILE A 214 -5.62 -11.74 4.19
CA ILE A 214 -5.42 -13.01 4.88
C ILE A 214 -6.38 -13.15 6.06
N ASN A 215 -6.58 -12.09 6.84
CA ASN A 215 -7.52 -12.09 7.96
C ASN A 215 -8.95 -12.32 7.47
N TYR A 216 -9.36 -11.66 6.39
CA TYR A 216 -10.67 -11.90 5.78
C TYR A 216 -10.85 -13.36 5.35
N LEU A 217 -9.86 -13.95 4.67
CA LEU A 217 -9.92 -15.35 4.25
C LEU A 217 -10.00 -16.31 5.45
N ARG A 218 -9.25 -16.03 6.51
CA ARG A 218 -9.27 -16.83 7.75
C ARG A 218 -10.59 -16.74 8.48
N GLU A 219 -11.19 -15.56 8.54
CA GLU A 219 -12.50 -15.34 9.15
C GLU A 219 -13.61 -16.03 8.34
N THR A 220 -13.61 -15.86 7.01
CA THR A 220 -14.65 -16.37 6.11
C THR A 220 -14.57 -17.89 5.94
N HIS A 221 -13.35 -18.44 5.88
CA HIS A 221 -13.10 -19.87 5.70
C HIS A 221 -12.50 -20.53 6.94
N ALA A 222 -12.90 -20.08 8.13
CA ALA A 222 -12.36 -20.56 9.42
C ALA A 222 -12.31 -22.10 9.49
N GLY A 223 -13.39 -22.79 9.11
CA GLY A 223 -13.42 -24.25 9.14
C GLY A 223 -12.34 -24.96 8.31
N ARG A 224 -11.87 -24.35 7.20
CA ARG A 224 -10.77 -24.91 6.40
C ARG A 224 -9.41 -24.71 7.08
N PHE A 225 -9.20 -23.55 7.69
CA PHE A 225 -7.98 -23.26 8.46
C PHE A 225 -7.92 -24.07 9.75
N ASP A 226 -9.04 -24.20 10.46
CA ASP A 226 -9.16 -25.01 11.68
C ASP A 226 -8.87 -26.48 11.38
N ALA A 227 -9.38 -27.02 10.26
CA ALA A 227 -9.07 -28.39 9.84
C ALA A 227 -7.56 -28.60 9.61
N LEU A 228 -6.87 -27.65 8.96
CA LEU A 228 -5.41 -27.69 8.81
C LEU A 228 -4.70 -27.62 10.17
N GLU A 229 -5.15 -26.76 11.07
CA GLU A 229 -4.56 -26.63 12.41
C GLU A 229 -4.77 -27.88 13.26
N HIS A 230 -5.94 -28.52 13.17
CA HIS A 230 -6.20 -29.80 13.82
C HIS A 230 -5.25 -30.89 13.31
N LEU A 231 -5.07 -31.01 12.00
CA LEU A 231 -4.11 -31.95 11.41
C LEU A 231 -2.67 -31.66 11.89
N TYR A 232 -2.27 -30.40 11.90
CA TYR A 232 -0.97 -29.97 12.41
C TYR A 232 -0.75 -30.41 13.86
N ARG A 233 -1.72 -30.16 14.75
CA ARG A 233 -1.61 -30.55 16.17
C ARG A 233 -1.51 -32.07 16.32
N THR A 234 -2.33 -32.83 15.59
CA THR A 234 -2.30 -34.30 15.64
C THR A 234 -0.97 -34.86 15.14
N ASP A 235 -0.46 -34.36 14.00
CA ASP A 235 0.82 -34.82 13.46
C ASP A 235 2.02 -34.39 14.33
N LEU A 236 1.95 -33.22 14.97
CA LEU A 236 2.97 -32.76 15.91
C LEU A 236 3.03 -33.69 17.14
N THR A 237 1.89 -34.02 17.74
CA THR A 237 1.83 -34.95 18.87
C THR A 237 2.42 -36.31 18.47
N ARG A 238 2.02 -36.84 17.32
CA ARG A 238 2.57 -38.12 16.81
C ARG A 238 4.09 -38.06 16.61
N LEU A 239 4.61 -36.96 16.05
CA LEU A 239 6.04 -36.76 15.86
C LEU A 239 6.79 -36.74 17.20
N THR A 240 6.26 -36.03 18.20
CA THR A 240 6.84 -35.98 19.55
C THR A 240 6.83 -37.37 20.19
N ASP A 241 5.70 -38.08 20.15
CA ASP A 241 5.55 -39.44 20.68
C ASP A 241 6.56 -40.42 20.03
N GLU A 242 6.79 -40.31 18.71
CA GLU A 242 7.77 -41.14 17.98
C GLU A 242 9.20 -40.95 18.49
N PHE A 243 9.60 -39.73 18.84
CA PHE A 243 10.92 -39.43 19.37
C PHE A 243 11.07 -39.87 20.83
N GLU A 244 10.02 -39.66 21.65
CA GLU A 244 9.97 -40.15 23.02
C GLU A 244 10.06 -41.68 23.08
N GLN A 245 9.34 -42.41 22.21
CA GLN A 245 9.42 -43.87 22.10
C GLN A 245 10.81 -44.37 21.69
N ARG A 246 11.55 -43.58 20.90
CA ARG A 246 12.95 -43.85 20.53
C ARG A 246 13.95 -43.44 21.63
N ASN A 247 13.46 -42.88 22.74
CA ASN A 247 14.25 -42.35 23.85
C ASN A 247 15.27 -41.29 23.40
N ILE A 248 14.89 -40.48 22.41
CA ILE A 248 15.68 -39.36 21.90
C ILE A 248 15.18 -38.08 22.58
N SER A 249 16.10 -37.32 23.17
CA SER A 249 15.77 -36.03 23.80
C SER A 249 15.12 -35.07 22.80
N LEU A 250 14.16 -34.27 23.26
CA LEU A 250 13.55 -33.20 22.46
C LEU A 250 14.53 -32.04 22.19
N ASP A 251 15.66 -31.99 22.89
CA ASP A 251 16.77 -31.07 22.60
C ASP A 251 17.76 -31.67 21.57
N ASN A 252 17.43 -32.83 20.98
CA ASN A 252 18.29 -33.47 19.98
C ASN A 252 18.20 -32.71 18.65
N PRO A 253 19.35 -32.44 17.98
CA PRO A 253 19.36 -31.80 16.66
C PRO A 253 18.50 -32.48 15.59
N GLU A 254 18.30 -33.80 15.68
CA GLU A 254 17.39 -34.56 14.80
C GLU A 254 15.94 -34.13 14.99
N TYR A 255 15.49 -33.98 16.25
CA TYR A 255 14.13 -33.52 16.57
C TYR A 255 13.93 -32.07 16.13
N GLU A 256 14.86 -31.17 16.46
CA GLU A 256 14.81 -29.77 16.03
C GLU A 256 14.75 -29.62 14.51
N LYS A 257 15.55 -30.40 13.77
CA LYS A 257 15.50 -30.43 12.32
C LYS A 257 14.12 -30.89 11.83
N ARG A 258 13.58 -31.95 12.44
CA ARG A 258 12.30 -32.53 12.02
C ARG A 258 11.12 -31.60 12.30
N ILE A 259 11.13 -30.89 13.43
CA ILE A 259 10.16 -29.84 13.76
C ILE A 259 10.23 -28.70 12.74
N ARG A 260 11.42 -28.21 12.38
CA ARG A 260 11.55 -27.17 11.35
C ARG A 260 11.01 -27.59 9.99
N GLU A 261 11.29 -28.81 9.55
CA GLU A 261 10.72 -29.37 8.31
C GLU A 261 9.19 -29.45 8.38
N PHE A 262 8.66 -29.85 9.53
CA PHE A 262 7.22 -29.96 9.77
C PHE A 262 6.53 -28.59 9.76
N GLU A 263 7.06 -27.60 10.48
CA GLU A 263 6.58 -26.22 10.48
C GLU A 263 6.63 -25.60 9.08
N ALA A 264 7.71 -25.86 8.33
CA ALA A 264 7.83 -25.41 6.93
C ALA A 264 6.74 -26.03 6.04
N SER A 265 6.46 -27.32 6.19
CA SER A 265 5.38 -28.01 5.47
C SER A 265 4.00 -27.43 5.81
N PHE A 266 3.72 -27.19 7.09
CA PHE A 266 2.46 -26.58 7.52
C PHE A 266 2.29 -25.16 6.98
N LYS A 267 3.36 -24.35 7.04
CA LYS A 267 3.35 -23.00 6.45
C LYS A 267 3.06 -23.07 4.94
N ALA A 268 3.67 -24.01 4.22
CA ALA A 268 3.40 -24.21 2.79
C ALA A 268 1.93 -24.60 2.53
N GLN A 269 1.33 -25.46 3.37
CA GLN A 269 -0.09 -25.81 3.28
C GLN A 269 -1.00 -24.61 3.51
N GLN A 270 -0.71 -23.77 4.51
CA GLN A 270 -1.46 -22.54 4.74
C GLN A 270 -1.33 -21.57 3.55
N THR A 271 -0.12 -21.40 3.00
CA THR A 271 0.10 -20.59 1.80
C THR A 271 -0.69 -21.13 0.62
N MET A 272 -0.70 -22.44 0.38
CA MET A 272 -1.49 -23.05 -0.70
C MET A 272 -2.99 -22.80 -0.51
N LEU A 273 -3.51 -22.92 0.71
CA LEU A 273 -4.91 -22.63 1.00
C LEU A 273 -5.25 -21.16 0.75
N ILE A 274 -4.39 -20.22 1.17
CA ILE A 274 -4.57 -18.79 0.91
C ILE A 274 -4.63 -18.51 -0.60
N ARG A 275 -3.73 -19.13 -1.39
CA ARG A 275 -3.71 -19.00 -2.86
C ARG A 275 -4.97 -19.54 -3.51
N GLU A 276 -5.39 -20.73 -3.09
CA GLU A 276 -6.61 -21.37 -3.60
C GLU A 276 -7.84 -20.49 -3.35
N LEU A 277 -8.01 -20.03 -2.11
CA LEU A 277 -9.12 -19.16 -1.72
C LEU A 277 -9.05 -17.80 -2.45
N THR A 278 -7.85 -17.24 -2.63
CA THR A 278 -7.68 -16.00 -3.40
C THR A 278 -8.15 -16.15 -4.86
N ASN A 279 -7.87 -17.28 -5.49
CA ASN A 279 -8.38 -17.56 -6.84
C ASN A 279 -9.89 -17.77 -6.86
N ALA A 280 -10.45 -18.45 -5.85
CA ALA A 280 -11.89 -18.66 -5.74
C ALA A 280 -12.65 -17.33 -5.60
N GLU A 281 -12.20 -16.46 -4.70
CA GLU A 281 -12.75 -15.11 -4.51
C GLU A 281 -12.67 -14.27 -5.80
N GLY A 282 -11.57 -14.40 -6.55
CA GLY A 282 -11.44 -13.74 -7.86
C GLY A 282 -12.49 -14.20 -8.86
N LEU A 283 -12.76 -15.50 -8.93
CA LEU A 283 -13.78 -16.07 -9.83
C LEU A 283 -15.21 -15.68 -9.43
N GLU A 284 -15.49 -15.50 -8.13
CA GLU A 284 -16.80 -15.10 -7.63
C GLU A 284 -17.09 -13.60 -7.83
N HIS A 285 -16.05 -12.79 -8.05
CA HIS A 285 -16.15 -11.32 -8.11
C HIS A 285 -15.73 -10.71 -9.45
N HIS A 286 -15.56 -11.54 -10.49
CA HIS A 286 -15.28 -11.15 -11.87
C HIS A 286 -16.53 -10.85 -12.71
#